data_AF-A0ABD0B272-F1
#
_entry.id   AF-A0ABD0B272-F1
#
_cell.length_a   1.000
_cell.length_b   1.000
_cell.length_c   1.000
_cell.angle_alpha   90.00
_cell.angle_beta   90.00
_cell.angle_gamma   90.00
#
_symmetry.space_group_name_H-M   'P 1'
#
loop_
_entity.id
_entity.type
_entity.pdbx_description
1 polymer ?
#
loop_
_entity_poly.entity_id
_entity_poly.type
_entity_poly.pdbx_seq_one_letter_code
_entity_poly.pdbx_strand_id
1 'polypeptide(L)'
;MDAVLLGALGVLAWSQWQEWRLNRDDAIDIPYHGVPTASLWQCGLLIKEMAALAEQGSEERSGSRGEALAEMDIHLHKTWQREGCSRLTDMQ
;
A
#
# COMPACT_ATOMS: atom_id res chain seq x y z
N MET A 1 30.16 -28.61 3.83
CA MET A 1 29.53 -27.55 4.64
C MET A 1 28.33 -26.92 3.93
N ASP A 2 28.15 -27.17 2.62
CA ASP A 2 27.16 -26.47 1.79
C ASP A 2 25.72 -26.92 2.02
N ALA A 3 25.48 -28.20 2.29
CA ALA A 3 24.11 -28.72 2.48
C ALA A 3 23.42 -28.15 3.73
N VAL A 4 24.16 -27.98 4.83
CA VAL A 4 23.63 -27.41 6.08
C VAL A 4 23.33 -25.93 5.91
N LEU A 5 24.22 -25.20 5.22
CA LEU A 5 24.03 -23.78 4.94
C LEU A 5 22.84 -23.55 4.00
N LEU A 6 22.71 -24.36 2.95
CA LEU A 6 21.57 -24.31 2.03
C LEU A 6 20.26 -24.65 2.72
N GLY A 7 20.26 -25.65 3.62
CA GLY A 7 19.11 -25.97 4.46
C GLY A 7 18.70 -24.80 5.34
N ALA A 8 19.66 -24.16 6.01
CA ALA A 8 19.39 -22.98 6.84
C ALA A 8 18.84 -21.80 6.02
N LEU A 9 19.42 -21.52 4.84
CA LEU A 9 18.94 -20.46 3.95
C LEU A 9 17.54 -20.74 3.42
N GLY A 10 17.22 -22.00 3.09
CA GLY A 10 15.89 -22.39 2.65
C GLY A 10 14.83 -22.17 3.74
N VAL A 11 15.16 -22.51 4.99
CA VAL A 11 14.27 -22.28 6.14
C VAL A 11 14.05 -20.78 6.38
N LEU A 12 15.11 -19.97 6.34
CA LEU A 12 15.01 -18.51 6.51
C LEU A 12 14.24 -17.84 5.37
N ALA A 13 14.48 -18.25 4.12
CA ALA A 13 13.73 -17.73 2.99
C ALA A 13 12.24 -18.09 3.08
N TRP A 14 11.92 -19.31 3.54
CA TRP A 14 10.55 -19.74 3.77
C TRP A 14 9.88 -18.93 4.88
N SER A 15 10.55 -18.68 6.00
CA SER A 15 9.98 -17.87 7.09
C SER A 15 9.71 -16.43 6.64
N GLN A 16 10.65 -15.80 5.93
CA GLN A 16 10.46 -14.45 5.38
C GLN A 16 9.29 -14.39 4.40
N TRP A 17 9.11 -15.42 3.56
CA TRP A 17 7.99 -15.49 2.63
C TRP A 17 6.64 -15.60 3.36
N GLN A 18 6.56 -16.43 4.40
CA GLN A 18 5.36 -16.58 5.21
C GLN A 18 4.99 -15.28 5.94
N GLU A 19 5.98 -14.62 6.55
CA GLU A 19 5.77 -13.32 7.20
C GLU A 19 5.31 -12.25 6.22
N TRP A 20 5.95 -12.15 5.04
CA TRP A 20 5.52 -11.21 4.01
C TRP A 20 4.06 -11.48 3.59
N ARG A 21 3.68 -12.75 3.40
CA ARG A 21 2.31 -13.11 3.01
C ARG A 21 1.30 -12.73 4.10
N LEU A 22 1.62 -13.00 5.36
CA LEU A 22 0.74 -12.66 6.49
C LEU A 22 0.64 -11.13 6.65
N ASN A 23 1.76 -10.43 6.59
CA ASN A 23 1.80 -8.97 6.79
C ASN A 23 1.30 -8.18 5.58
N ARG A 24 1.17 -8.81 4.40
CA ARG A 24 0.53 -8.22 3.22
C ARG A 24 -0.94 -7.89 3.49
N ASP A 25 -1.63 -8.78 4.18
CA ASP A 25 -3.06 -8.67 4.47
C ASP A 25 -3.32 -8.06 5.87
N ASP A 26 -2.38 -8.21 6.81
CA ASP A 26 -2.48 -7.70 8.20
C ASP A 26 -1.76 -6.35 8.42
N ALA A 27 -1.48 -5.57 7.37
CA ALA A 27 -0.90 -4.24 7.55
C ALA A 27 -1.85 -3.34 8.37
N ILE A 28 -1.59 -3.24 9.67
CA ILE A 28 -2.32 -2.37 10.60
C ILE A 28 -2.13 -0.94 10.13
N ASP A 29 -3.19 -0.35 9.56
CA ASP A 29 -3.24 1.07 9.29
C ASP A 29 -3.40 1.78 10.63
N ILE A 30 -2.29 2.32 11.17
CA ILE A 30 -2.34 3.18 12.34
C ILE A 30 -2.82 4.53 11.84
N PRO A 31 -4.05 4.97 12.13
CA PRO A 31 -4.53 6.25 11.67
C PRO A 31 -3.62 7.34 12.25
N TYR A 32 -2.85 7.98 11.38
CA TYR A 32 -1.97 9.06 11.77
C TYR A 32 -2.83 10.28 12.15
N HIS A 33 -2.91 10.57 13.45
CA HIS A 33 -3.70 11.68 13.97
C HIS A 33 -2.91 12.99 14.13
N GLY A 34 -1.70 13.09 13.58
CA GLY A 34 -0.85 14.28 13.65
C GLY A 34 -1.39 15.48 12.85
N VAL A 35 -0.68 16.62 12.90
CA VAL A 35 -1.02 17.79 12.06
C VAL A 35 -0.89 17.41 10.59
N PRO A 36 -1.85 17.78 9.72
CA PRO A 36 -1.74 17.53 8.29
C PRO A 36 -0.44 18.12 7.74
N THR A 37 0.34 17.29 7.06
CA THR A 37 1.62 17.69 6.46
C THR A 37 1.44 18.20 5.04
N ALA A 38 0.36 17.80 4.38
CA ALA A 38 -0.02 18.27 3.06
C ALA A 38 -0.90 19.53 3.11
N SER A 39 -0.91 20.27 2.01
CA SER A 39 -1.88 21.31 1.71
C SER A 39 -3.14 20.73 1.07
N LEU A 40 -4.24 21.48 1.10
CA LEU A 40 -5.49 21.10 0.40
C LEU A 40 -5.28 20.82 -1.10
N TRP A 41 -4.39 21.57 -1.75
CA TRP A 41 -4.08 21.35 -3.16
C TRP A 41 -3.39 19.99 -3.40
N GLN A 42 -2.45 19.61 -2.52
CA GLN A 42 -1.77 18.31 -2.60
C GLN A 42 -2.76 17.15 -2.39
N CYS A 43 -3.68 17.27 -1.43
CA CYS A 43 -4.76 16.28 -1.26
C CYS A 43 -5.70 16.23 -2.48
N GLY A 44 -5.98 17.38 -3.11
CA GLY A 44 -6.75 17.46 -4.36
C GLY A 44 -6.06 16.83 -5.57
N LEU A 45 -4.72 16.77 -5.59
CA LEU A 45 -3.99 16.02 -6.61
C LEU A 45 -4.08 14.51 -6.34
N LEU A 46 -3.90 14.11 -5.08
CA LEU A 46 -3.93 12.71 -4.67
C LEU A 46 -5.30 12.05 -4.93
N ILE A 47 -6.40 12.76 -4.70
CA ILE A 47 -7.75 12.23 -4.99
C ILE A 47 -7.99 12.05 -6.49
N LYS A 48 -7.42 12.90 -7.35
CA LYS A 48 -7.49 12.74 -8.81
C LYS A 48 -6.71 11.51 -9.26
N GLU A 49 -5.56 11.25 -8.65
CA GLU A 49 -4.75 10.07 -8.95
C GLU A 49 -5.47 8.78 -8.55
N MET A 50 -6.07 8.74 -7.36
CA MET A 50 -6.90 7.61 -6.93
C MET A 50 -8.11 7.38 -7.87
N ALA A 51 -8.78 8.44 -8.31
CA ALA A 51 -9.88 8.34 -9.26
C ALA A 51 -9.44 7.78 -10.62
N ALA A 52 -8.34 8.29 -11.16
CA ALA A 52 -7.77 7.80 -12.42
C ALA A 52 -7.35 6.32 -12.32
N LEU A 53 -6.85 5.90 -11.16
CA LEU A 53 -6.50 4.50 -10.92
C LEU A 53 -7.73 3.59 -10.84
N ALA A 54 -8.79 4.06 -10.18
CA ALA A 54 -10.05 3.31 -10.09
C ALA A 54 -10.70 3.11 -11.46
N GLU A 55 -10.62 4.10 -12.35
CA GLU A 55 -11.07 4.01 -13.74
C GLU A 55 -10.28 2.93 -14.50
N GLN A 56 -8.94 2.95 -14.44
CA GLN A 56 -8.07 1.96 -15.09
C GLN A 56 -8.25 0.54 -14.53
N GLY A 57 -8.40 0.43 -13.21
CA GLY A 57 -8.62 -0.85 -12.52
C GLY A 57 -9.97 -1.50 -12.83
N SER A 58 -10.95 -0.73 -13.32
CA SER A 58 -12.23 -1.28 -13.74
C SER A 58 -12.15 -2.02 -15.08
N GLU A 59 -11.18 -1.66 -15.93
CA GLU A 59 -11.02 -2.21 -17.28
C GLU A 59 -10.05 -3.41 -17.32
N GLU A 60 -9.06 -3.50 -16.42
CA GLU A 60 -7.93 -4.45 -16.54
C GLU A 60 -7.53 -5.11 -15.21
N ARG A 61 -8.45 -5.90 -14.63
CA ARG A 61 -8.24 -6.56 -13.32
C ARG A 61 -7.56 -7.94 -13.35
N SER A 62 -7.27 -8.50 -14.52
CA SER A 62 -6.71 -9.86 -14.62
C SER A 62 -5.20 -9.87 -14.85
N GLY A 63 -4.48 -10.73 -14.12
CA GLY A 63 -3.04 -10.97 -14.28
C GLY A 63 -2.15 -10.03 -13.48
N SER A 64 -0.84 -10.04 -13.76
CA SER A 64 0.17 -9.23 -13.06
C SER A 64 -0.10 -7.73 -13.08
N ARG A 65 -0.78 -7.24 -14.13
CA ARG A 65 -1.22 -5.85 -14.22
C ARG A 65 -2.27 -5.51 -13.16
N GLY A 66 -3.24 -6.40 -12.91
CA GLY A 66 -4.24 -6.21 -11.86
C GLY A 66 -3.64 -6.18 -10.46
N GLU A 67 -2.62 -7.01 -10.21
CA GLU A 67 -1.87 -7.01 -8.95
C GLU A 67 -1.10 -5.69 -8.73
N ALA A 68 -0.45 -5.17 -9.78
CA ALA A 68 0.24 -3.88 -9.73
C ALA A 68 -0.72 -2.71 -9.49
N LEU A 69 -1.89 -2.71 -10.13
CA LEU A 69 -2.92 -1.70 -9.91
C LEU A 69 -3.47 -1.75 -8.47
N ALA A 70 -3.68 -2.94 -7.92
CA ALA A 70 -4.11 -3.11 -6.54
C ALA A 70 -3.05 -2.63 -5.53
N GLU A 71 -1.77 -2.88 -5.79
CA GLU A 71 -0.68 -2.39 -4.95
C GLU A 71 -0.57 -0.86 -4.99
N MET A 72 -0.77 -0.26 -6.17
CA MET A 72 -0.77 1.20 -6.32
C MET A 72 -1.97 1.85 -5.62
N ASP A 73 -3.13 1.21 -5.62
CA ASP A 73 -4.34 1.67 -4.92
C ASP A 73 -4.12 1.70 -3.40
N ILE A 74 -3.57 0.60 -2.86
CA ILE A 74 -3.19 0.51 -1.44
C ILE A 74 -2.17 1.59 -1.08
N HIS A 75 -1.18 1.84 -1.93
CA HIS A 75 -0.15 2.86 -1.69
C HIS A 75 -0.73 4.28 -1.63
N LEU A 76 -1.61 4.63 -2.58
CA LEU A 76 -2.26 5.94 -2.60
C LEU A 76 -3.16 6.15 -1.39
N HIS A 77 -3.90 5.11 -0.98
CA HIS A 77 -4.74 5.17 0.21
C HIS A 77 -3.91 5.38 1.49
N LYS A 78 -2.80 4.66 1.63
CA LYS A 78 -1.85 4.87 2.75
C LYS A 78 -1.26 6.28 2.74
N THR A 79 -0.98 6.83 1.56
CA THR A 79 -0.48 8.21 1.41
C THR A 79 -1.53 9.21 1.86
N TRP A 80 -2.79 9.00 1.48
CA TRP A 80 -3.91 9.86 1.89
C TRP A 80 -4.05 9.93 3.42
N GLN A 81 -3.98 8.77 4.09
CA GLN A 81 -4.04 8.70 5.55
C GLN A 81 -2.81 9.36 6.20
N ARG A 82 -1.61 9.08 5.69
CA ARG A 82 -0.35 9.61 6.23
C ARG A 82 -0.29 11.14 6.16
N GLU A 83 -0.72 11.72 5.05
CA GLU A 83 -0.70 13.17 4.84
C GLU A 83 -1.83 13.91 5.60
N GLY A 84 -2.74 13.16 6.24
CA GLY A 84 -3.86 13.70 7.00
C GLY A 84 -4.94 14.32 6.11
N CYS A 85 -5.04 13.87 4.85
CA CYS A 85 -5.95 14.48 3.87
C CYS A 85 -7.42 14.36 4.27
N SER A 86 -7.85 13.25 4.91
CA SER A 86 -9.22 13.11 5.45
C SER A 86 -9.58 14.28 6.37
N ARG A 87 -8.69 14.62 7.31
CA ARG A 87 -8.94 15.71 8.27
C ARG A 87 -9.04 17.07 7.59
N LEU A 88 -8.21 17.33 6.59
CA LEU A 88 -8.24 18.59 5.85
C LEU A 88 -9.52 18.76 5.02
N THR A 89 -10.05 17.67 4.47
CA THR A 89 -11.28 17.70 3.69
C THR A 89 -12.54 17.68 4.57
N ASP A 90 -12.50 17.05 5.75
CA ASP A 90 -13.61 17.04 6.71
C ASP A 90 -13.80 18.40 7.42
N MET A 91 -12.80 19.27 7.37
CA MET A 91 -12.84 20.63 7.92
C MET A 91 -13.56 21.65 7.02
N GLN A 92 -14.03 21.24 5.83
CA GLN A 92 -14.78 22.10 4.90
C GLN A 92 -16.30 21.98 5.06
#